data_AF-A0A6A5U7Z9-F1
#
_entry.id   AF-A0A6A5U7Z9-F1
#
_cell.length_a   1.000
_cell.length_b   1.000
_cell.length_c   1.000
_cell.angle_alpha   90.00
_cell.angle_beta   90.00
_cell.angle_gamma   90.00
#
_symmetry.space_group_name_H-M   'P 1'
#
loop_
_entity.id
_entity.type
_entity.pdbx_description
1 polymer ?
#
loop_
_entity_poly.entity_id
_entity_poly.type
_entity_poly.pdbx_seq_one_letter_code
_entity_poly.pdbx_strand_id
1 'polypeptide(L)'
;MTAPENLETFYDHVRLDATKNDATAILNSLVERGVSITPRWPRDAVHASKETLEFLLAQGWDINARPDSGNNREPFMWHVVRDSDLVKWCLEHGASVHPRDQEPLCDDVITESQRKCQQILEKVAAWGSVATFELLRSKGAPLGWRSLHRAVETATYGRPEQAGDDREHGERMAMVRHLLDVVGFDVNAPDQPVGSKVLPMHNGTPICYIPASGMLERDTRELTWLLLDRGADPTPALEIAKRFYPKFAEDVKAWKAQRGGDSKCCVQ
;
A
#
# COMPACT_ATOMS: atom_id res chain seq x y z
N MET A 1 22.92 19.32 -34.98
CA MET A 1 22.94 19.59 -33.52
C MET A 1 21.61 19.14 -32.96
N THR A 2 21.54 17.93 -32.42
CA THR A 2 20.40 17.50 -31.60
C THR A 2 20.39 18.38 -30.36
N ALA A 3 19.25 19.02 -30.06
CA ALA A 3 19.12 19.86 -28.87
C ALA A 3 19.51 19.03 -27.62
N PRO A 4 20.21 19.59 -26.64
CA PRO A 4 20.64 18.87 -25.42
C PRO A 4 19.49 18.10 -24.74
N GLU A 5 18.28 18.68 -24.74
CA GLU A 5 17.05 18.06 -24.21
C GLU A 5 16.68 16.74 -24.90
N ASN A 6 17.02 16.57 -26.19
CA ASN A 6 16.75 15.33 -26.93
C ASN A 6 17.73 14.21 -26.55
N LEU A 7 18.95 14.54 -26.14
CA LEU A 7 19.96 13.54 -25.79
C LEU A 7 19.75 13.00 -24.37
N GLU A 8 19.42 13.88 -23.42
CA GLU A 8 19.07 13.46 -22.05
C GLU A 8 17.83 12.56 -22.03
N THR A 9 16.78 12.96 -22.76
CA THR A 9 15.56 12.16 -22.92
C THR A 9 15.85 10.81 -23.56
N PHE A 10 16.74 10.77 -24.56
CA PHE A 10 17.17 9.51 -25.17
C PHE A 10 17.85 8.58 -24.16
N TYR A 11 18.81 9.09 -23.37
CA TYR A 11 19.48 8.28 -22.35
C TYR A 11 18.54 7.81 -21.23
N ASP A 12 17.58 8.65 -20.84
CA ASP A 12 16.54 8.28 -19.88
C ASP A 12 15.75 7.05 -20.36
N HIS A 13 15.33 7.05 -21.63
CA HIS A 13 14.62 5.91 -22.24
C HIS A 13 15.50 4.67 -22.35
N VAL A 14 16.72 4.80 -22.87
CA VAL A 14 17.63 3.66 -23.05
C VAL A 14 17.98 3.01 -21.71
N ARG A 15 18.27 3.81 -20.67
CA ARG A 15 18.51 3.29 -19.32
C ARG A 15 17.29 2.56 -18.77
N LEU A 16 16.11 3.16 -18.89
CA LEU A 16 14.85 2.56 -18.41
C LEU A 16 14.61 1.20 -19.05
N ASP A 17 14.70 1.12 -20.37
CA ASP A 17 14.45 -0.11 -21.11
C ASP A 17 15.55 -1.14 -20.83
N ALA A 18 16.82 -0.72 -20.75
CA ALA A 18 17.91 -1.63 -20.41
C ALA A 18 17.78 -2.21 -19.00
N THR A 19 17.34 -1.39 -18.02
CA THR A 19 17.09 -1.84 -16.64
C THR A 19 15.95 -2.85 -16.59
N LYS A 20 14.83 -2.57 -17.27
CA LYS A 20 13.65 -3.45 -17.30
C LYS A 20 13.91 -4.79 -17.98
N ASN A 21 14.84 -4.84 -18.91
CA ASN A 21 15.15 -6.03 -19.71
C ASN A 21 16.46 -6.70 -19.27
N ASP A 22 17.01 -6.36 -18.11
CA ASP A 22 18.27 -6.92 -17.59
C ASP A 22 19.45 -6.84 -18.56
N ALA A 23 19.47 -5.80 -19.40
CA ALA A 23 20.46 -5.60 -20.44
C ALA A 23 21.74 -4.96 -19.88
N THR A 24 22.41 -5.65 -18.98
CA THR A 24 23.63 -5.19 -18.29
C THR A 24 24.74 -4.76 -19.26
N ALA A 25 24.84 -5.37 -20.44
CA ALA A 25 25.78 -4.94 -21.50
C ALA A 25 25.48 -3.52 -22.01
N ILE A 26 24.20 -3.16 -22.14
CA ILE A 26 23.79 -1.80 -22.53
C ILE A 26 24.05 -0.83 -21.38
N LEU A 27 23.73 -1.23 -20.14
CA LEU A 27 24.02 -0.41 -18.96
C LEU A 27 25.52 -0.13 -18.80
N ASN A 28 26.38 -1.14 -18.98
CA ASN A 28 27.84 -0.98 -18.99
C ASN A 28 28.29 0.01 -20.08
N SER A 29 27.77 -0.14 -21.29
CA SER A 29 28.05 0.75 -22.41
C SER A 29 27.66 2.21 -22.13
N LEU A 30 26.59 2.44 -21.36
CA LEU A 30 26.22 3.79 -20.87
C LEU A 30 27.22 4.32 -19.84
N VAL A 31 27.63 3.49 -18.88
CA VAL A 31 28.63 3.85 -17.86
C VAL A 31 29.96 4.23 -18.51
N GLU A 32 30.44 3.46 -19.49
CA GLU A 32 31.68 3.74 -20.25
C GLU A 32 31.64 5.10 -20.96
N ARG A 33 30.44 5.58 -21.31
CA ARG A 33 30.22 6.90 -21.93
C ARG A 33 30.06 8.02 -20.90
N GLY A 34 30.20 7.73 -19.61
CA GLY A 34 30.00 8.67 -18.51
C GLY A 34 28.53 9.01 -18.24
N VAL A 35 27.60 8.19 -18.72
CA VAL A 35 26.16 8.40 -18.49
C VAL A 35 25.75 7.69 -17.19
N SER A 36 25.09 8.41 -16.28
CA SER A 36 24.56 7.80 -15.05
C SER A 36 23.45 6.81 -15.37
N ILE A 37 23.59 5.59 -14.85
CA ILE A 37 22.59 4.53 -14.98
C ILE A 37 21.65 4.44 -13.77
N THR A 38 21.74 5.35 -12.81
CA THR A 38 20.83 5.36 -11.65
C THR A 38 19.38 5.58 -12.11
N PRO A 39 18.42 4.75 -11.70
CA PRO A 39 17.01 4.95 -12.01
C PRO A 39 16.54 6.34 -11.59
N ARG A 40 15.83 7.03 -12.49
CA ARG A 40 15.24 8.34 -12.19
C ARG A 40 14.08 8.20 -11.22
N TRP A 41 13.27 7.16 -11.39
CA TRP A 41 12.21 6.79 -10.46
C TRP A 41 12.52 5.41 -9.87
N PRO A 42 12.38 5.20 -8.56
CA PRO A 42 12.60 3.89 -7.97
C PRO A 42 11.75 2.79 -8.63
N ARG A 43 10.51 3.11 -9.02
CA ARG A 43 9.62 2.18 -9.74
C ARG A 43 10.16 1.67 -11.07
N ASP A 44 11.15 2.33 -11.67
CA ASP A 44 11.69 1.95 -12.98
C ASP A 44 12.50 0.65 -12.92
N ALA A 45 12.98 0.28 -11.72
CA ALA A 45 13.81 -0.90 -11.49
C ALA A 45 13.03 -2.11 -10.93
N VAL A 46 11.70 -2.02 -10.73
CA VAL A 46 10.92 -3.04 -10.01
C VAL A 46 10.82 -4.39 -10.73
N HIS A 47 11.16 -4.41 -12.02
CA HIS A 47 11.19 -5.62 -12.84
C HIS A 47 12.61 -6.09 -13.14
N ALA A 48 13.63 -5.38 -12.67
CA ALA A 48 15.01 -5.79 -12.83
C ALA A 48 15.33 -7.01 -11.95
N SER A 49 16.15 -7.91 -12.48
CA SER A 49 16.75 -9.01 -11.72
C SER A 49 17.60 -8.50 -10.56
N LYS A 50 17.83 -9.35 -9.55
CA LYS A 50 18.72 -9.01 -8.45
C LYS A 50 20.12 -8.68 -8.96
N GLU A 51 20.63 -9.40 -9.96
CA GLU A 51 21.92 -9.15 -10.59
C GLU A 51 22.01 -7.73 -11.19
N THR A 52 20.96 -7.28 -11.86
CA THR A 52 20.87 -5.90 -12.36
C THR A 52 20.78 -4.89 -11.22
N LEU A 53 20.01 -5.17 -10.17
CA LEU A 53 19.92 -4.29 -9.00
C LEU A 53 21.26 -4.17 -8.26
N GLU A 54 21.99 -5.27 -8.07
CA GLU A 54 23.36 -5.28 -7.52
C GLU A 54 24.30 -4.43 -8.38
N PHE A 55 24.19 -4.55 -9.71
CA PHE A 55 24.98 -3.74 -10.62
C PHE A 55 24.65 -2.24 -10.48
N LEU A 56 23.37 -1.88 -10.35
CA LEU A 56 22.97 -0.50 -10.09
C LEU A 56 23.53 0.02 -8.76
N LEU A 57 23.45 -0.76 -7.68
CA LEU A 57 24.02 -0.41 -6.37
C LEU A 57 25.54 -0.18 -6.47
N ALA A 58 26.26 -1.06 -7.21
CA ALA A 58 27.69 -0.91 -7.45
C ALA A 58 28.05 0.36 -8.26
N GLN A 59 27.12 0.86 -9.08
CA GLN A 59 27.24 2.14 -9.78
C GLN A 59 26.72 3.34 -8.96
N GLY A 60 26.52 3.16 -7.66
CA GLY A 60 26.13 4.24 -6.74
C GLY A 60 24.64 4.55 -6.72
N TRP A 61 23.78 3.65 -7.21
CA TRP A 61 22.35 3.78 -7.00
C TRP A 61 22.02 3.71 -5.50
N ASP A 62 21.24 4.68 -5.05
CA ASP A 62 20.76 4.76 -3.69
C ASP A 62 19.35 4.15 -3.59
N ILE A 63 19.26 2.98 -2.97
CA ILE A 63 18.00 2.23 -2.78
C ILE A 63 16.96 3.02 -1.95
N ASN A 64 17.41 3.99 -1.15
CA ASN A 64 16.57 4.85 -0.31
C ASN A 64 16.23 6.18 -0.97
N ALA A 65 16.71 6.43 -2.20
CA ALA A 65 16.43 7.67 -2.90
C ALA A 65 14.93 7.85 -3.14
N ARG A 66 14.48 9.09 -3.01
CA ARG A 66 13.10 9.51 -3.26
C ARG A 66 13.11 10.44 -4.48
N PRO A 67 12.12 10.35 -5.37
CA PRO A 67 12.00 11.29 -6.47
C PRO A 67 11.88 12.75 -5.99
N ASP A 68 12.55 13.67 -6.68
CA ASP A 68 12.52 15.11 -6.38
C ASP A 68 11.22 15.80 -6.77
N SER A 69 10.32 15.10 -7.47
CA SER A 69 9.05 15.62 -7.96
C SER A 69 7.97 14.53 -7.97
N GLY A 70 6.72 14.93 -8.19
CA GLY A 70 5.58 14.00 -8.26
C GLY A 70 4.88 13.74 -6.93
N ASN A 71 3.66 13.20 -7.05
CA ASN A 71 2.87 12.65 -5.96
C ASN A 71 3.28 11.17 -5.83
N ASN A 72 3.61 10.71 -4.61
CA ASN A 72 4.20 9.38 -4.30
C ASN A 72 5.71 9.30 -4.54
N ARG A 73 6.46 10.04 -3.71
CA ARG A 73 7.93 10.04 -3.60
C ARG A 73 8.41 8.89 -2.71
N GLU A 74 8.01 7.68 -3.08
CA GLU A 74 8.31 6.45 -2.36
C GLU A 74 9.66 5.87 -2.82
N PRO A 75 10.49 5.31 -1.92
CA PRO A 75 11.72 4.63 -2.30
C PRO A 75 11.43 3.23 -2.85
N PHE A 76 12.46 2.55 -3.37
CA PHE A 76 12.32 1.30 -4.14
C PHE A 76 11.48 0.22 -3.42
N MET A 77 11.78 -0.03 -2.14
CA MET A 77 11.17 -1.10 -1.36
C MET A 77 9.62 -1.00 -1.28
N TRP A 78 9.04 0.21 -1.39
CA TRP A 78 7.59 0.42 -1.36
C TRP A 78 6.87 -0.13 -2.59
N HIS A 79 7.58 -0.26 -3.71
CA HIS A 79 7.01 -0.75 -4.97
C HIS A 79 7.08 -2.28 -5.11
N VAL A 80 7.81 -2.95 -4.22
CA VAL A 80 8.06 -4.39 -4.29
C VAL A 80 7.50 -5.14 -3.09
N VAL A 81 6.63 -4.52 -2.27
CA VAL A 81 6.06 -5.11 -1.04
C VAL A 81 5.29 -6.42 -1.24
N ARG A 82 4.90 -6.75 -2.48
CA ARG A 82 4.26 -8.03 -2.85
C ARG A 82 5.28 -9.18 -2.93
N ASP A 83 6.54 -8.87 -3.22
CA ASP A 83 7.62 -9.83 -3.33
C ASP A 83 8.40 -9.86 -2.01
N SER A 84 8.09 -10.85 -1.17
CA SER A 84 8.72 -10.98 0.14
C SER A 84 10.22 -11.22 0.07
N ASP A 85 10.71 -11.88 -0.98
CA ASP A 85 12.13 -12.19 -1.12
C ASP A 85 12.91 -10.99 -1.66
N LEU A 86 12.28 -10.15 -2.49
CA LEU A 86 12.84 -8.87 -2.89
C LEU A 86 12.82 -7.85 -1.74
N VAL A 87 11.78 -7.84 -0.89
CA VAL A 87 11.77 -7.03 0.34
C VAL A 87 12.91 -7.40 1.29
N LYS A 88 13.14 -8.71 1.53
CA LYS A 88 14.29 -9.16 2.33
C LYS A 88 15.61 -8.70 1.72
N TRP A 89 15.76 -8.89 0.41
CA TRP A 89 16.95 -8.43 -0.33
C TRP A 89 17.15 -6.92 -0.18
N CYS A 90 16.09 -6.10 -0.25
CA CYS A 90 16.18 -4.66 -0.03
C CYS A 90 16.74 -4.34 1.37
N LEU A 91 16.22 -5.00 2.41
CA LEU A 91 16.67 -4.80 3.79
C LEU A 91 18.14 -5.22 3.98
N GLU A 92 18.56 -6.33 3.36
CA GLU A 92 19.95 -6.81 3.37
C GLU A 92 20.91 -5.81 2.70
N HIS A 93 20.42 -5.04 1.73
CA HIS A 93 21.17 -4.02 1.00
C HIS A 93 20.94 -2.59 1.53
N GLY A 94 20.51 -2.47 2.79
CA GLY A 94 20.45 -1.18 3.47
C GLY A 94 19.22 -0.33 3.16
N ALA A 95 18.16 -0.91 2.60
CA ALA A 95 16.87 -0.22 2.52
C ALA A 95 16.34 0.08 3.93
N SER A 96 15.93 1.32 4.12
CA SER A 96 15.36 1.83 5.36
C SER A 96 13.84 1.64 5.38
N VAL A 97 13.31 1.26 6.54
CA VAL A 97 11.86 1.25 6.78
C VAL A 97 11.29 2.66 7.03
N HIS A 98 12.16 3.66 7.17
CA HIS A 98 11.82 5.07 7.31
C HIS A 98 12.21 5.81 6.02
N PRO A 99 11.28 6.54 5.39
CA PRO A 99 11.61 7.39 4.25
C PRO A 99 12.66 8.44 4.64
N ARG A 100 13.65 8.66 3.77
CA ARG A 100 14.64 9.74 3.95
C ARG A 100 13.94 11.10 3.99
N ASP A 101 14.42 12.02 4.82
CA ASP A 101 13.91 13.40 4.94
C ASP A 101 12.40 13.46 5.22
N GLN A 102 11.91 12.50 6.01
CA GLN A 102 10.56 12.50 6.53
C GLN A 102 10.60 12.56 8.05
N GLU A 103 9.77 13.44 8.59
CA GLU A 103 9.63 13.60 10.03
C GLU A 103 8.99 12.35 10.66
N PRO A 104 9.34 11.99 11.91
CA PRO A 104 8.65 10.95 12.65
C PRO A 104 7.13 11.15 12.63
N LEU A 105 6.37 10.06 12.68
CA LEU A 105 4.93 10.14 12.85
C LEU A 105 4.58 10.82 14.18
N CYS A 106 3.55 11.64 14.14
CA CYS A 106 2.92 12.26 15.31
C CYS A 106 1.41 12.00 15.24
N ASP A 107 0.76 11.99 16.40
CA ASP A 107 -0.65 11.62 16.56
C ASP A 107 -1.64 12.75 16.21
N ASP A 108 -1.16 13.93 15.85
CA ASP A 108 -2.00 15.13 15.69
C ASP A 108 -1.80 15.85 14.35
N VAL A 109 -0.80 15.47 13.56
CA VAL A 109 -0.46 16.15 12.30
C VAL A 109 -0.01 15.18 11.19
N ILE A 110 -0.50 15.43 9.97
CA ILE A 110 0.03 14.81 8.75
C ILE A 110 0.82 15.85 7.98
N THR A 111 2.15 15.67 7.89
CA THR A 111 3.03 16.59 7.16
C THR A 111 2.92 16.40 5.65
N GLU A 112 3.35 17.38 4.86
CA GLU A 112 3.40 17.23 3.40
C GLU A 112 4.37 16.12 2.97
N SER A 113 5.48 15.93 3.68
CA SER A 113 6.42 14.83 3.42
C SER A 113 5.76 13.47 3.62
N GLN A 114 4.95 13.32 4.67
CA GLN A 114 4.15 12.11 4.94
C GLN A 114 3.04 11.89 3.91
N ARG A 115 2.42 12.95 3.39
CA ARG A 115 1.48 12.83 2.26
C ARG A 115 2.17 12.35 0.99
N LYS A 116 3.36 12.87 0.71
CA LYS A 116 4.12 12.52 -0.50
C LYS A 116 4.75 11.14 -0.42
N CYS A 117 5.00 10.60 0.77
CA CYS A 117 5.48 9.23 0.96
C CYS A 117 4.78 8.60 2.16
N GLN A 118 3.79 7.76 1.88
CA GLN A 118 3.09 7.01 2.92
C GLN A 118 4.04 6.02 3.63
N GLN A 119 3.67 5.57 4.83
CA GLN A 119 4.48 4.60 5.57
C GLN A 119 4.48 3.24 4.88
N ILE A 120 5.58 2.49 4.98
CA ILE A 120 5.67 1.19 4.28
C ILE A 120 4.62 0.19 4.77
N LEU A 121 4.26 0.21 6.06
CA LEU A 121 3.24 -0.69 6.57
C LEU A 121 1.85 -0.39 5.99
N GLU A 122 1.55 0.85 5.59
CA GLU A 122 0.31 1.16 4.85
C GLU A 122 0.30 0.51 3.46
N LYS A 123 1.46 0.42 2.79
CA LYS A 123 1.60 -0.28 1.51
C LYS A 123 1.48 -1.79 1.64
N VAL A 124 2.14 -2.34 2.65
CA VAL A 124 2.14 -3.78 2.90
C VAL A 124 0.75 -4.22 3.34
N ALA A 125 0.04 -3.41 4.13
CA ALA A 125 -1.35 -3.68 4.48
C ALA A 125 -2.29 -3.71 3.27
N ALA A 126 -2.04 -2.91 2.23
CA ALA A 126 -2.81 -2.96 0.98
C ALA A 126 -2.46 -4.19 0.13
N TRP A 127 -1.16 -4.44 -0.09
CA TRP A 127 -0.70 -5.29 -1.19
C TRP A 127 0.19 -6.46 -0.79
N GLY A 128 0.79 -6.41 0.39
CA GLY A 128 1.76 -7.42 0.85
C GLY A 128 1.12 -8.52 1.70
N SER A 129 1.96 -9.46 2.13
CA SER A 129 1.55 -10.55 3.02
C SER A 129 1.68 -10.17 4.50
N VAL A 130 0.97 -10.88 5.38
CA VAL A 130 1.14 -10.74 6.85
C VAL A 130 2.59 -11.00 7.27
N ALA A 131 3.28 -11.95 6.63
CA ALA A 131 4.69 -12.23 6.91
C ALA A 131 5.60 -11.05 6.56
N THR A 132 5.36 -10.38 5.43
CA THR A 132 6.07 -9.16 5.03
C THR A 132 5.79 -8.02 6.02
N PHE A 133 4.54 -7.89 6.45
CA PHE A 133 4.12 -6.87 7.41
C PHE A 133 4.85 -7.04 8.75
N GLU A 134 4.87 -8.26 9.28
CA GLU A 134 5.57 -8.57 10.53
C GLU A 134 7.08 -8.46 10.42
N LEU A 135 7.66 -8.86 9.29
CA LEU A 135 9.08 -8.64 9.02
C LEU A 135 9.41 -7.15 9.14
N LEU A 136 8.69 -6.28 8.44
CA LEU A 136 8.97 -4.85 8.45
C LEU A 136 8.64 -4.21 9.81
N ARG A 137 7.56 -4.63 10.47
CA ARG A 137 7.22 -4.20 11.83
C ARG A 137 8.33 -4.56 12.82
N SER A 138 8.91 -5.75 12.72
CA SER A 138 10.04 -6.18 13.55
C SER A 138 11.32 -5.36 13.33
N LYS A 139 11.42 -4.68 12.18
CA LYS A 139 12.51 -3.73 11.86
C LYS A 139 12.20 -2.30 12.29
N GLY A 140 11.10 -2.07 13.00
CA GLY A 140 10.70 -0.75 13.49
C GLY A 140 9.91 0.08 12.47
N ALA A 141 9.39 -0.55 11.41
CA ALA A 141 8.55 0.16 10.46
C ALA A 141 7.31 0.74 11.17
N PRO A 142 6.99 2.03 10.95
CA PRO A 142 5.87 2.68 11.61
C PRO A 142 4.53 2.18 11.05
N LEU A 143 3.57 1.96 11.94
CA LEU A 143 2.24 1.43 11.60
C LEU A 143 1.44 2.35 10.66
N GLY A 144 1.70 3.66 10.69
CA GLY A 144 0.93 4.63 9.92
C GLY A 144 -0.51 4.78 10.39
N TRP A 145 -1.21 5.73 9.80
CA TRP A 145 -2.60 6.08 10.11
C TRP A 145 -3.59 5.19 9.38
N ARG A 146 -3.20 4.70 8.20
CA ARG A 146 -4.12 4.10 7.24
C ARG A 146 -3.86 2.62 6.96
N SER A 147 -3.09 1.91 7.77
CA SER A 147 -2.84 0.49 7.52
C SER A 147 -4.14 -0.32 7.48
N LEU A 148 -5.01 -0.19 8.49
CA LEU A 148 -6.30 -0.88 8.48
C LEU A 148 -7.22 -0.38 7.36
N HIS A 149 -7.27 0.93 7.12
CA HIS A 149 -8.03 1.55 6.04
C HIS A 149 -7.66 0.97 4.66
N ARG A 150 -6.36 0.88 4.38
CA ARG A 150 -5.81 0.34 3.13
C ARG A 150 -6.08 -1.16 2.99
N ALA A 151 -5.92 -1.94 4.06
CA ALA A 151 -6.27 -3.35 4.04
C ALA A 151 -7.77 -3.57 3.74
N VAL A 152 -8.66 -2.80 4.36
CA VAL A 152 -10.10 -2.86 4.11
C VAL A 152 -10.44 -2.45 2.69
N GLU A 153 -9.90 -1.33 2.20
CA GLU A 153 -10.12 -0.86 0.82
C GLU A 153 -9.70 -1.93 -0.19
N THR A 154 -8.50 -2.49 -0.07
CA THR A 154 -8.03 -3.49 -1.03
C THR A 154 -8.75 -4.83 -0.88
N ALA A 155 -9.26 -5.18 0.31
CA ALA A 155 -10.09 -6.39 0.48
C ALA A 155 -11.43 -6.32 -0.30
N THR A 156 -11.88 -5.12 -0.70
CA THR A 156 -13.05 -4.93 -1.59
C THR A 156 -12.74 -5.23 -3.06
N TYR A 157 -11.46 -5.32 -3.42
CA TYR A 157 -10.99 -5.61 -4.77
C TYR A 157 -10.95 -7.11 -5.08
N GLY A 158 -11.16 -7.42 -6.35
CA GLY A 158 -10.88 -8.74 -6.92
C GLY A 158 -11.78 -9.03 -8.11
N ARG A 159 -11.26 -9.82 -9.04
CA ARG A 159 -12.01 -10.34 -10.18
C ARG A 159 -12.15 -11.85 -9.97
N PRO A 160 -13.27 -12.32 -9.42
CA PRO A 160 -13.44 -13.73 -9.04
C PRO A 160 -13.22 -14.71 -10.21
N GLU A 161 -13.37 -14.23 -11.44
CA GLU A 161 -13.14 -14.99 -12.67
C GLU A 161 -11.66 -15.20 -13.02
N GLN A 162 -10.73 -14.48 -12.38
CA GLN A 162 -9.30 -14.59 -12.63
C GLN A 162 -8.66 -15.67 -11.76
N ALA A 163 -7.88 -16.55 -12.40
CA ALA A 163 -7.13 -17.59 -11.71
C ALA A 163 -6.17 -16.97 -10.68
N GLY A 164 -6.34 -17.35 -9.41
CA GLY A 164 -5.51 -16.90 -8.30
C GLY A 164 -6.10 -15.78 -7.44
N ASP A 165 -7.15 -15.08 -7.88
CA ASP A 165 -7.76 -13.99 -7.10
C ASP A 165 -8.28 -14.47 -5.74
N ASP A 166 -8.83 -15.68 -5.66
CA ASP A 166 -9.32 -16.23 -4.37
C ASP A 166 -8.20 -16.35 -3.34
N ARG A 167 -6.99 -16.78 -3.77
CA ARG A 167 -5.83 -16.85 -2.88
C ARG A 167 -5.41 -15.47 -2.45
N GLU A 168 -5.32 -14.52 -3.38
CA GLU A 168 -4.95 -13.15 -3.06
C GLU A 168 -5.99 -12.48 -2.16
N HIS A 169 -7.28 -12.74 -2.35
CA HIS A 169 -8.35 -12.24 -1.48
C HIS A 169 -8.27 -12.85 -0.09
N GLY A 170 -7.97 -14.15 0.02
CA GLY A 170 -7.70 -14.79 1.30
C GLY A 170 -6.57 -14.12 2.06
N GLU A 171 -5.48 -13.75 1.38
CA GLU A 171 -4.37 -12.98 1.97
C GLU A 171 -4.79 -11.57 2.41
N ARG A 172 -5.58 -10.87 1.59
CA ARG A 172 -6.13 -9.54 1.94
C ARG A 172 -7.02 -9.61 3.18
N MET A 173 -7.91 -10.60 3.25
CA MET A 173 -8.77 -10.83 4.40
C MET A 173 -7.97 -11.29 5.64
N ALA A 174 -6.89 -12.05 5.46
CA ALA A 174 -5.97 -12.41 6.53
C ALA A 174 -5.26 -11.17 7.10
N MET A 175 -4.86 -10.22 6.24
CA MET A 175 -4.28 -8.94 6.69
C MET A 175 -5.26 -8.13 7.54
N VAL A 176 -6.53 -8.00 7.12
CA VAL A 176 -7.56 -7.28 7.89
C VAL A 176 -7.74 -7.91 9.28
N ARG A 177 -7.86 -9.25 9.36
CA ARG A 177 -7.93 -9.98 10.64
C ARG A 177 -6.69 -9.74 11.49
N HIS A 178 -5.51 -9.85 10.91
CA HIS A 178 -4.25 -9.66 11.61
C HIS A 178 -4.13 -8.27 12.22
N LEU A 179 -4.49 -7.22 11.47
CA LEU A 179 -4.45 -5.84 11.96
C LEU A 179 -5.42 -5.61 13.12
N LEU A 180 -6.60 -6.23 13.11
CA LEU A 180 -7.59 -6.09 14.16
C LEU A 180 -7.26 -6.95 15.39
N ASP A 181 -6.91 -8.21 15.18
CA ASP A 181 -6.86 -9.23 16.23
C ASP A 181 -5.47 -9.39 16.86
N VAL A 182 -4.42 -9.12 16.09
CA VAL A 182 -3.03 -9.33 16.53
C VAL A 182 -2.31 -8.01 16.75
N VAL A 183 -2.47 -7.06 15.84
CA VAL A 183 -1.86 -5.73 15.99
C VAL A 183 -2.68 -4.84 16.91
N GLY A 184 -4.01 -5.02 16.94
CA GLY A 184 -4.91 -4.30 17.83
C GLY A 184 -5.27 -2.90 17.34
N PHE A 185 -5.38 -2.70 16.02
CA PHE A 185 -5.90 -1.44 15.49
C PHE A 185 -7.32 -1.18 15.98
N ASP A 186 -7.59 0.05 16.41
CA ASP A 186 -8.95 0.51 16.65
C ASP A 186 -9.73 0.54 15.32
N VAL A 187 -10.80 -0.26 15.27
CA VAL A 187 -11.68 -0.41 14.10
C VAL A 187 -12.43 0.89 13.77
N ASN A 188 -12.46 1.86 14.68
CA ASN A 188 -13.09 3.17 14.51
C ASN A 188 -12.08 4.32 14.45
N ALA A 189 -10.77 4.04 14.40
CA ALA A 189 -9.75 5.07 14.27
C ALA A 189 -9.95 5.86 12.96
N PRO A 190 -9.83 7.20 12.97
CA PRO A 190 -9.91 7.99 11.74
C PRO A 190 -8.66 7.80 10.87
N ASP A 191 -8.84 7.92 9.55
CA ASP A 191 -7.78 7.88 8.54
C ASP A 191 -6.80 9.07 8.57
N GLN A 192 -7.06 10.05 9.44
CA GLN A 192 -6.25 11.23 9.68
C GLN A 192 -6.52 11.83 11.08
N PRO A 193 -5.65 12.73 11.59
CA PRO A 193 -5.90 13.45 12.82
C PRO A 193 -7.24 14.20 12.81
N VAL A 194 -7.92 14.20 13.95
CA VAL A 194 -9.19 14.91 14.13
C VAL A 194 -9.01 16.40 13.84
N GLY A 195 -9.88 16.97 13.00
CA GLY A 195 -9.81 18.37 12.60
C GLY A 195 -8.85 18.67 11.45
N SER A 196 -8.12 17.67 10.94
CA SER A 196 -7.35 17.79 9.70
C SER A 196 -8.26 18.12 8.52
N LYS A 197 -7.87 19.12 7.72
CA LYS A 197 -8.42 19.40 6.38
C LYS A 197 -7.38 19.11 5.29
N VAL A 198 -6.35 18.36 5.65
CA VAL A 198 -5.08 18.29 4.95
C VAL A 198 -5.12 17.32 3.76
N LEU A 199 -5.97 16.30 3.82
CA LEU A 199 -6.16 15.34 2.74
C LEU A 199 -7.48 15.60 2.00
N PRO A 200 -7.48 15.79 0.67
CA PRO A 200 -8.72 15.62 -0.09
C PRO A 200 -9.10 14.13 -0.09
N MET A 201 -10.40 13.82 0.07
CA MET A 201 -10.96 12.45 -0.01
C MET A 201 -10.47 11.48 1.08
N HIS A 202 -10.77 11.81 2.33
CA HIS A 202 -10.71 10.89 3.47
C HIS A 202 -12.11 10.32 3.74
N ASN A 203 -12.23 9.00 3.81
CA ASN A 203 -13.53 8.33 3.99
C ASN A 203 -13.89 8.20 5.47
N GLY A 204 -12.98 8.52 6.39
CA GLY A 204 -13.22 8.51 7.84
C GLY A 204 -12.65 7.25 8.46
N THR A 205 -13.51 6.34 8.92
CA THR A 205 -13.10 5.10 9.59
C THR A 205 -12.89 3.95 8.59
N PRO A 206 -12.25 2.83 8.98
CA PRO A 206 -12.01 1.70 8.09
C PRO A 206 -13.27 1.18 7.39
N ILE A 207 -14.40 1.07 8.10
CA ILE A 207 -15.64 0.55 7.50
C ILE A 207 -16.20 1.46 6.40
N CYS A 208 -15.91 2.76 6.44
CA CYS A 208 -16.30 3.71 5.39
C CYS A 208 -15.60 3.46 4.06
N TYR A 209 -14.43 2.82 4.07
CA TYR A 209 -13.70 2.46 2.86
C TYR A 209 -14.38 1.35 2.07
N ILE A 210 -15.35 0.61 2.63
CA ILE A 210 -16.12 -0.39 1.87
C ILE A 210 -17.02 0.30 0.82
N PRO A 211 -18.03 1.11 1.20
CA PRO A 211 -18.91 1.75 0.22
C PRO A 211 -18.24 2.90 -0.55
N ALA A 212 -17.13 3.46 -0.06
CA ALA A 212 -16.38 4.50 -0.75
C ALA A 212 -15.31 3.96 -1.72
N SER A 213 -15.04 2.65 -1.70
CA SER A 213 -13.95 2.06 -2.48
C SER A 213 -14.17 2.26 -3.98
N GLY A 214 -13.19 2.89 -4.64
CA GLY A 214 -13.11 2.89 -6.10
C GLY A 214 -12.65 1.55 -6.69
N MET A 215 -12.31 0.58 -5.85
CA MET A 215 -11.85 -0.76 -6.22
C MET A 215 -12.93 -1.84 -6.02
N LEU A 216 -14.15 -1.44 -5.68
CA LEU A 216 -15.23 -2.35 -5.34
C LEU A 216 -15.64 -3.21 -6.54
N GLU A 217 -15.16 -4.46 -6.58
CA GLU A 217 -15.43 -5.42 -7.68
C GLU A 217 -16.03 -6.75 -7.17
N ARG A 218 -16.17 -6.95 -5.85
CA ARG A 218 -16.68 -8.20 -5.26
C ARG A 218 -17.72 -8.00 -4.16
N ASP A 219 -18.32 -9.11 -3.71
CA ASP A 219 -19.20 -9.10 -2.53
C ASP A 219 -18.40 -8.81 -1.25
N THR A 220 -18.87 -7.84 -0.45
CA THR A 220 -18.17 -7.35 0.74
C THR A 220 -18.85 -7.76 2.04
N ARG A 221 -19.84 -8.65 2.00
CA ARG A 221 -20.58 -9.08 3.19
C ARG A 221 -19.68 -9.64 4.30
N GLU A 222 -18.78 -10.57 3.96
CA GLU A 222 -17.85 -11.16 4.94
C GLU A 222 -16.98 -10.09 5.61
N LEU A 223 -16.38 -9.21 4.80
CA LEU A 223 -15.55 -8.10 5.28
C LEU A 223 -16.36 -7.12 6.15
N THR A 224 -17.57 -6.76 5.72
CA THR A 224 -18.47 -5.88 6.46
C THR A 224 -18.80 -6.47 7.82
N TRP A 225 -19.17 -7.76 7.86
CA TRP A 225 -19.53 -8.44 9.10
C TRP A 225 -18.32 -8.60 10.01
N LEU A 226 -17.14 -8.91 9.47
CA LEU A 226 -15.90 -8.96 10.24
C LEU A 226 -15.65 -7.66 11.02
N LEU A 227 -15.78 -6.50 10.36
CA LEU A 227 -15.59 -5.19 10.99
C LEU A 227 -16.67 -4.90 12.04
N LEU A 228 -17.94 -5.16 11.72
CA LEU A 228 -19.05 -4.97 12.65
C LEU A 228 -18.93 -5.87 13.88
N ASP A 229 -18.46 -7.11 13.70
CA ASP A 229 -18.23 -8.04 14.80
C ASP A 229 -17.17 -7.55 15.78
N ARG A 230 -16.23 -6.73 15.30
CA ARG A 230 -15.19 -6.07 16.09
C ARG A 230 -15.58 -4.68 16.59
N GLY A 231 -16.84 -4.27 16.38
CA GLY A 231 -17.38 -3.04 16.94
C GLY A 231 -17.27 -1.81 16.03
N ALA A 232 -17.10 -1.99 14.73
CA ALA A 232 -17.18 -0.88 13.78
C ALA A 232 -18.54 -0.18 13.86
N ASP A 233 -18.56 1.15 13.90
CA ASP A 233 -19.78 1.95 13.75
C ASP A 233 -20.16 2.07 12.26
N PRO A 234 -21.27 1.46 11.79
CA PRO A 234 -21.66 1.56 10.39
C PRO A 234 -22.26 2.92 10.02
N THR A 235 -22.60 3.79 10.98
CA THR A 235 -23.34 5.03 10.73
C THR A 235 -22.71 5.91 9.65
N PRO A 236 -21.40 6.28 9.72
CA PRO A 236 -20.79 7.08 8.66
C PRO A 236 -20.72 6.34 7.32
N ALA A 237 -20.49 5.02 7.33
CA ALA A 237 -20.46 4.22 6.11
C ALA A 237 -21.83 4.10 5.43
N LEU A 238 -22.92 4.06 6.21
CA LEU A 238 -24.30 4.04 5.68
C LEU A 238 -24.64 5.32 4.91
N GLU A 239 -24.16 6.48 5.36
CA GLU A 239 -24.37 7.75 4.64
C GLU A 239 -23.66 7.76 3.28
N ILE A 240 -22.44 7.22 3.22
CA ILE A 240 -21.68 7.06 1.97
C ILE A 240 -22.41 6.05 1.04
N ALA A 241 -22.84 4.92 1.60
CA ALA A 241 -23.47 3.83 0.86
C ALA A 241 -24.74 4.25 0.09
N LYS A 242 -25.50 5.23 0.61
CA LYS A 242 -26.70 5.78 -0.08
C LYS A 242 -26.42 6.22 -1.51
N ARG A 243 -25.21 6.72 -1.77
CA ARG A 243 -24.83 7.26 -3.08
C ARG A 243 -24.05 6.27 -3.93
N PHE A 244 -23.18 5.47 -3.30
CA PHE A 244 -22.16 4.71 -4.03
C PHE A 244 -22.40 3.19 -4.02
N TYR A 245 -22.92 2.64 -2.92
CA TYR A 245 -23.07 1.18 -2.79
C TYR A 245 -24.22 0.78 -1.85
N PRO A 246 -25.49 0.86 -2.29
CA PRO A 246 -26.66 0.60 -1.45
C PRO A 246 -26.71 -0.80 -0.83
N LYS A 247 -26.09 -1.80 -1.47
CA LYS A 247 -26.01 -3.19 -0.96
C LYS A 247 -25.39 -3.26 0.44
N PHE A 248 -24.44 -2.37 0.76
CA PHE A 248 -23.85 -2.29 2.11
C PHE A 248 -24.91 -2.13 3.21
N ALA A 249 -25.98 -1.36 2.96
CA ALA A 249 -27.06 -1.18 3.93
C ALA A 249 -27.85 -2.48 4.16
N GLU A 250 -27.99 -3.32 3.13
CA GLU A 250 -28.62 -4.64 3.23
C GLU A 250 -27.77 -5.59 4.08
N ASP A 251 -26.46 -5.60 3.88
CA ASP A 251 -25.52 -6.41 4.66
C ASP A 251 -25.50 -6.02 6.15
N VAL A 252 -25.50 -4.71 6.45
CA VAL A 252 -25.62 -4.19 7.83
C VAL A 252 -26.96 -4.60 8.46
N LYS A 253 -28.06 -4.53 7.70
CA LYS A 253 -29.39 -4.95 8.18
C LYS A 253 -29.42 -6.45 8.47
N ALA A 254 -28.84 -7.27 7.59
CA ALA A 254 -28.74 -8.71 7.77
C ALA A 254 -27.91 -9.07 9.01
N TRP A 255 -26.78 -8.40 9.24
CA TRP A 255 -25.94 -8.58 10.43
C TRP A 255 -26.72 -8.27 11.72
N LYS A 256 -27.44 -7.14 11.77
CA LYS A 256 -28.26 -6.76 12.94
C LYS A 256 -29.35 -7.79 13.23
N ALA A 257 -29.99 -8.33 12.19
CA ALA A 257 -31.04 -9.33 12.33
C ALA A 257 -30.52 -10.64 12.94
N GLN A 258 -29.31 -11.08 12.56
CA GLN A 258 -28.69 -12.28 13.12
C GLN A 258 -28.43 -12.13 14.62
N ARG A 259 -27.80 -11.04 15.05
CA ARG A 259 -27.52 -10.80 16.49
C ARG A 259 -28.77 -10.62 17.35
N GLY A 260 -29.83 -10.06 16.77
CA GLY A 260 -31.14 -9.97 17.41
C GLY A 260 -31.87 -11.31 17.54
N GLY A 261 -31.53 -12.29 16.68
CA GLY A 261 -32.01 -13.67 16.76
C GLY A 261 -31.25 -14.49 17.81
N ASP A 262 -29.92 -14.36 17.87
CA ASP A 262 -29.08 -15.08 18.84
C ASP A 262 -29.39 -14.67 20.29
N SER A 263 -29.69 -13.39 20.52
CA SER A 263 -30.11 -12.88 21.83
C SER A 263 -31.46 -13.45 22.31
N LYS A 264 -32.29 -13.99 21.42
CA LYS A 264 -33.58 -14.63 21.76
C LYS A 264 -33.46 -16.14 22.02
N CYS A 265 -32.44 -16.80 21.49
CA CYS A 265 -32.21 -18.24 21.72
C CYS A 265 -31.50 -18.55 23.04
N CYS A 266 -30.81 -17.59 23.67
CA CYS A 266 -30.14 -17.80 24.96
C CYS A 266 -31.06 -17.63 26.19
N VAL A 267 -32.38 -17.51 26.01
CA VAL A 267 -33.38 -17.33 27.10
C VAL A 267 -34.38 -18.50 27.17
N GLN A 268 -33.97 -19.71 26.78
CA GLN A 268 -34.76 -20.94 26.97
C GLN A 268 -34.04 -21.94 27.85
#